data_AF-A0A7S1LP13-F1
#
_entry.id   AF-A0A7S1LP13-F1
#
_cell.length_a   1.000
_cell.length_b   1.000
_cell.length_c   1.000
_cell.angle_alpha   90.00
_cell.angle_beta   90.00
_cell.angle_gamma   90.00
#
_symmetry.space_group_name_H-M   'P 1'
#
loop_
_entity.id
_entity.type
_entity.pdbx_description
1 polymer ?
#
loop_
_entity_poly.entity_id
_entity_poly.type
_entity_poly.pdbx_seq_one_letter_code
_entity_poly.pdbx_strand_id
1 'polypeptide(L)'
;HPKRAGAGAKQQPQGENADGDDEPAAPTASAASLIFTDAADDGSVVYKAEVKGGCLRELRRQVQVTHGFHIDVQYDFKSDAVTPQVPGFRLRDTTKLRAYQEASLERFLRGGAARNGVVVLPCGAGKTLTGVAAAAAVGRPVIVMCINELSVRQWREQFMKWATLSRKQVSVFTGKNKEWPADVFISTYNMMTTEAVRLPDGTYSESQAWKARILAEVERRPWGLMLLDEVHGAPAADFQRVLDRVRYHCVLGLTATLL
;
A
#
# COMPACT_ATOMS: atom_id res chain seq x y z
N HIS A 1 2.89 26.28 -24.25
CA HIS A 1 4.21 26.71 -23.74
C HIS A 1 4.03 27.64 -22.55
N PRO A 2 4.51 27.26 -21.37
CA PRO A 2 5.26 28.20 -20.56
C PRO A 2 6.59 27.62 -20.07
N LYS A 3 7.51 28.53 -19.78
CA LYS A 3 8.95 28.31 -19.59
C LYS A 3 9.26 27.68 -18.23
N ARG A 4 10.30 26.83 -18.21
CA ARG A 4 11.00 26.36 -17.01
C ARG A 4 12.02 27.42 -16.58
N ALA A 5 12.08 27.70 -15.29
CA ALA A 5 13.23 28.34 -14.66
C ALA A 5 14.08 27.25 -13.97
N GLY A 6 15.39 27.46 -13.96
CA GLY A 6 16.32 26.70 -13.16
C GLY A 6 17.32 27.65 -12.51
N ALA A 7 17.96 27.20 -11.44
CA ALA A 7 19.24 27.75 -11.02
C ALA A 7 20.15 26.66 -10.44
N GLY A 8 21.41 26.75 -10.83
CA GLY A 8 22.54 26.22 -10.09
C GLY A 8 23.27 27.38 -9.42
N ALA A 9 23.83 27.13 -8.23
CA ALA A 9 24.59 28.12 -7.48
C ALA A 9 26.11 27.97 -7.73
N LYS A 10 26.81 29.09 -7.97
CA LYS A 10 28.24 29.29 -7.65
C LYS A 10 28.51 30.76 -7.25
N GLN A 11 29.50 30.92 -6.38
CA GLN A 11 29.82 32.08 -5.51
C GLN A 11 30.37 33.35 -6.21
N GLN A 12 30.17 34.47 -5.50
CA GLN A 12 30.55 35.91 -5.61
C GLN A 12 32.05 36.24 -5.89
N PRO A 13 32.46 37.51 -6.23
CA PRO A 13 31.91 38.77 -5.68
C PRO A 13 31.77 40.05 -6.57
N GLN A 14 30.98 40.98 -6.03
CA GLN A 14 30.92 42.46 -6.17
C GLN A 14 30.62 43.12 -7.54
N GLY A 15 29.51 43.86 -7.57
CA GLY A 15 29.15 44.83 -8.62
C GLY A 15 27.68 45.26 -8.51
N GLU A 16 27.39 46.52 -8.78
CA GLU A 16 26.17 47.28 -8.46
C GLU A 16 24.86 46.86 -9.16
N ASN A 17 23.75 47.18 -8.48
CA ASN A 17 22.39 47.55 -8.94
C ASN A 17 21.83 46.99 -10.27
N ALA A 18 20.72 46.24 -10.17
CA ALA A 18 19.40 46.53 -10.78
C ALA A 18 18.62 45.23 -11.05
N ASP A 19 17.31 45.27 -10.76
CA ASP A 19 16.18 44.44 -11.22
C ASP A 19 16.43 42.99 -11.69
N GLY A 20 15.79 42.02 -11.03
CA GLY A 20 15.71 40.66 -11.55
C GLY A 20 14.95 39.67 -10.66
N ASP A 21 13.81 39.20 -11.20
CA ASP A 21 13.22 37.87 -11.11
C ASP A 21 13.15 37.14 -9.75
N ASP A 22 11.90 37.01 -9.27
CA ASP A 22 11.46 36.14 -8.19
C ASP A 22 11.64 34.65 -8.57
N GLU A 23 12.69 34.03 -8.06
CA GLU A 23 12.93 32.60 -8.17
C GLU A 23 12.09 31.83 -7.12
N PRO A 24 11.33 30.78 -7.46
CA PRO A 24 10.50 30.10 -6.47
C PRO A 24 11.36 29.27 -5.52
N ALA A 25 11.34 29.65 -4.24
CA ALA A 25 12.00 28.96 -3.14
C ALA A 25 11.65 27.47 -3.10
N ALA A 26 12.69 26.63 -2.94
CA ALA A 26 12.54 25.19 -2.74
C ALA A 26 11.67 24.89 -1.51
N PRO A 27 10.81 23.85 -1.57
CA PRO A 27 9.96 23.49 -0.44
C PRO A 27 10.81 23.11 0.77
N THR A 28 10.38 23.58 1.94
CA THR A 28 11.04 23.45 3.24
C THR A 28 11.46 22.02 3.54
N ALA A 29 12.76 21.85 3.84
CA ALA A 29 13.52 20.61 3.92
C ALA A 29 13.18 19.63 5.08
N SER A 30 11.93 19.58 5.55
CA SER A 30 11.55 18.80 6.75
C SER A 30 10.77 17.50 6.47
N ALA A 31 10.04 17.41 5.34
CA ALA A 31 9.10 16.31 5.09
C ALA A 31 9.58 15.26 4.07
N ALA A 32 10.52 15.62 3.19
CA ALA A 32 11.03 14.74 2.15
C ALA A 32 12.50 15.08 1.83
N SER A 33 13.32 14.06 1.60
CA SER A 33 14.67 14.22 1.07
C SER A 33 14.63 14.04 -0.44
N LEU A 34 15.10 15.04 -1.19
CA LEU A 34 15.27 14.92 -2.64
C LEU A 34 16.36 13.89 -2.92
N ILE A 35 16.07 12.88 -3.73
CA ILE A 35 17.04 11.80 -4.01
C ILE A 35 17.52 11.88 -5.46
N PHE A 36 16.63 12.11 -6.44
CA PHE A 36 17.02 12.18 -7.86
C PHE A 36 16.06 13.03 -8.72
N THR A 37 16.61 13.62 -9.79
CA THR A 37 15.85 14.21 -10.91
C THR A 37 16.07 13.35 -12.15
N ASP A 38 14.99 12.83 -12.73
CA ASP A 38 15.03 12.04 -13.96
C ASP A 38 14.35 12.84 -15.09
N ALA A 39 14.91 12.79 -16.31
CA ALA A 39 14.21 13.26 -17.50
C ALA A 39 13.33 12.11 -18.00
N ALA A 40 12.03 12.32 -18.06
CA ALA A 40 11.12 11.36 -18.67
C ALA A 40 11.23 11.41 -20.20
N ASP A 41 10.84 10.31 -20.86
CA ASP A 41 10.89 10.14 -22.32
C ASP A 41 10.06 11.20 -23.10
N ASP A 42 9.11 11.85 -22.44
CA ASP A 42 8.28 12.92 -23.01
C ASP A 42 8.84 14.34 -22.77
N GLY A 43 10.05 14.46 -22.22
CA GLY A 43 10.69 15.72 -21.85
C GLY A 43 10.21 16.31 -20.52
N SER A 44 9.29 15.65 -19.80
CA SER A 44 8.93 16.03 -18.44
C SER A 44 10.06 15.72 -17.45
N VAL A 45 10.15 16.48 -16.35
CA VAL A 45 11.15 16.26 -15.30
C VAL A 45 10.43 15.62 -14.12
N VAL A 46 10.91 14.45 -13.70
CA VAL A 46 10.37 13.69 -12.58
C VAL A 46 11.26 13.90 -11.37
N TYR A 47 10.70 14.46 -10.31
CA TYR A 47 11.35 14.57 -9.01
C TYR A 47 11.02 13.34 -8.18
N LYS A 48 12.05 12.60 -7.75
CA LYS A 48 11.92 11.46 -6.82
C LYS A 48 12.41 11.90 -5.44
N ALA A 49 11.53 11.76 -4.45
CA ALA A 49 11.84 12.07 -3.07
C ALA A 49 11.29 10.97 -2.15
N GLU A 50 12.05 10.62 -1.12
CA GLU A 50 11.56 9.75 -0.06
C GLU A 50 10.78 10.58 0.95
N VAL A 51 9.58 10.11 1.28
CA VAL A 51 8.67 10.80 2.19
C VAL A 51 8.76 10.17 3.56
N LYS A 52 8.98 10.98 4.59
CA LYS A 52 8.97 10.50 5.97
C LYS A 52 7.62 9.87 6.32
N GLY A 53 7.67 8.72 6.99
CA GLY A 53 6.46 8.01 7.43
C GLY A 53 5.50 8.92 8.21
N GLY A 54 4.22 8.86 7.87
CA GLY A 54 3.17 9.71 8.46
C GLY A 54 3.04 11.11 7.84
N CYS A 55 3.99 11.56 7.02
CA CYS A 55 3.96 12.91 6.42
C CYS A 55 3.32 12.96 5.02
N LEU A 56 3.02 11.81 4.39
CA LEU A 56 2.56 11.75 3.00
C LEU A 56 1.26 12.54 2.75
N ARG A 57 0.30 12.46 3.68
CA ARG A 57 -0.98 13.16 3.53
C ARG A 57 -0.80 14.67 3.54
N GLU A 58 0.00 15.17 4.47
CA GLU A 58 0.29 16.60 4.59
C GLU A 58 1.14 17.10 3.42
N LEU A 59 2.15 16.32 3.00
CA LEU A 59 2.97 16.64 1.84
C LEU A 59 2.13 16.75 0.56
N ARG A 60 1.23 15.78 0.32
CA ARG A 60 0.28 15.83 -0.81
C ARG A 60 -0.57 17.09 -0.79
N ARG A 61 -1.12 17.42 0.38
CA ARG A 61 -1.95 18.61 0.56
C ARG A 61 -1.16 19.89 0.26
N GLN A 62 0.05 20.02 0.82
CA GLN A 62 0.90 21.18 0.62
C GLN A 62 1.32 21.34 -0.83
N VAL A 63 1.83 20.29 -1.47
CA VAL A 63 2.26 20.34 -2.88
C VAL A 63 1.10 20.67 -3.81
N GLN A 64 -0.10 20.14 -3.55
CA GLN A 64 -1.28 20.46 -4.33
C GLN A 64 -1.70 21.93 -4.18
N VAL A 65 -1.70 22.47 -2.95
CA VAL A 65 -2.12 23.85 -2.67
C VAL A 65 -1.09 24.86 -3.17
N THR A 66 0.20 24.60 -2.94
CA THR A 66 1.28 25.55 -3.24
C THR A 66 1.70 25.51 -4.70
N HIS A 67 1.73 24.34 -5.33
CA HIS A 67 2.29 24.17 -6.68
C HIS A 67 1.30 23.59 -7.70
N GLY A 68 0.10 23.18 -7.27
CA GLY A 68 -0.89 22.58 -8.18
C GLY A 68 -0.51 21.19 -8.71
N PHE A 69 0.58 20.58 -8.20
CA PHE A 69 1.05 19.29 -8.68
C PHE A 69 0.35 18.11 -7.99
N HIS A 70 0.07 17.07 -8.76
CA HIS A 70 -0.36 15.78 -8.25
C HIS A 70 0.85 14.88 -7.97
N ILE A 71 0.98 14.40 -6.73
CA ILE A 71 2.05 13.46 -6.35
C ILE A 71 1.60 12.03 -6.67
N ASP A 72 2.30 11.39 -7.61
CA ASP A 72 2.25 9.94 -7.78
C ASP A 72 3.08 9.25 -6.69
N VAL A 73 2.50 8.28 -6.01
CA VAL A 73 3.17 7.55 -4.92
C VAL A 73 3.38 6.11 -5.36
N GLN A 74 4.65 5.71 -5.34
CA GLN A 74 5.07 4.38 -5.75
C GLN A 74 5.83 3.73 -4.61
N TYR A 75 5.56 2.45 -4.40
CA TYR A 75 6.32 1.61 -3.50
C TYR A 75 7.39 0.87 -4.28
N ASP A 76 8.65 1.31 -4.16
CA ASP A 76 9.81 0.56 -4.68
C ASP A 76 10.13 -0.62 -3.76
N PHE A 77 9.40 -1.70 -3.98
CA PHE A 77 9.56 -2.92 -3.20
C PHE A 77 10.83 -3.69 -3.53
N LYS A 78 11.64 -3.30 -4.52
CA LYS A 78 12.96 -3.91 -4.75
C LYS A 78 14.01 -3.28 -3.84
N SER A 79 13.94 -1.95 -3.68
CA SER A 79 14.88 -1.18 -2.86
C SER A 79 14.49 -1.11 -1.38
N ASP A 80 13.31 -1.59 -0.99
CA ASP A 80 12.89 -1.64 0.42
C ASP A 80 13.75 -2.61 1.26
N ALA A 81 14.62 -2.05 2.09
CA ALA A 81 15.44 -2.78 3.06
C ALA A 81 14.77 -2.92 4.44
N VAL A 82 13.70 -2.17 4.70
CA VAL A 82 13.03 -2.10 6.02
C VAL A 82 12.02 -3.22 6.18
N THR A 83 11.17 -3.44 5.17
CA THR A 83 10.15 -4.49 5.21
C THR A 83 10.76 -5.77 4.66
N PRO A 84 10.97 -6.86 5.44
CA PRO A 84 11.69 -8.04 4.94
C PRO A 84 10.96 -8.71 3.77
N GLN A 85 11.71 -9.28 2.82
CA GLN A 85 11.14 -10.14 1.79
C GLN A 85 10.58 -11.42 2.42
N VAL A 86 9.48 -11.93 1.86
CA VAL A 86 8.89 -13.19 2.30
C VAL A 86 9.60 -14.34 1.57
N PRO A 87 10.34 -15.21 2.26
CA PRO A 87 11.11 -16.26 1.62
C PRO A 87 10.22 -17.20 0.82
N GLY A 88 10.59 -17.42 -0.44
CA GLY A 88 9.88 -18.33 -1.33
C GLY A 88 8.46 -17.88 -1.68
N PHE A 89 8.10 -16.61 -1.53
CA PHE A 89 6.81 -16.12 -2.00
C PHE A 89 6.86 -15.90 -3.52
N ARG A 90 6.40 -16.90 -4.27
CA ARG A 90 6.22 -16.83 -5.72
C ARG A 90 4.94 -17.56 -6.12
N LEU A 91 4.48 -17.30 -7.34
CA LEU A 91 3.47 -18.18 -7.94
C LEU A 91 4.09 -19.55 -8.23
N ARG A 92 3.28 -20.60 -8.14
CA ARG A 92 3.69 -21.94 -8.58
C ARG A 92 3.82 -21.94 -10.10
N ASP A 93 4.78 -22.70 -10.63
CA ASP A 93 5.07 -22.78 -12.07
C ASP A 93 3.87 -23.28 -12.91
N THR A 94 2.96 -24.03 -12.29
CA THR A 94 1.70 -24.48 -12.91
C THR A 94 0.65 -23.38 -13.06
N THR A 95 0.85 -22.22 -12.43
CA THR A 95 -0.10 -21.11 -12.40
C THR A 95 0.11 -20.25 -13.64
N LYS A 96 -0.89 -20.22 -14.52
CA LYS A 96 -0.91 -19.33 -15.69
C LYS A 96 -1.98 -18.27 -15.52
N LEU A 97 -1.58 -17.02 -15.68
CA LEU A 97 -2.51 -15.90 -15.70
C LEU A 97 -3.11 -15.75 -17.09
N ARG A 98 -4.31 -15.18 -17.15
CA ARG A 98 -4.93 -14.79 -18.42
C ARG A 98 -4.38 -13.43 -18.84
N ALA A 99 -4.35 -13.15 -20.14
CA ALA A 99 -3.79 -11.91 -20.69
C ALA A 99 -4.34 -10.63 -20.03
N TYR A 100 -5.63 -10.57 -19.69
CA TYR A 100 -6.20 -9.41 -19.01
C TYR A 100 -5.74 -9.27 -17.54
N GLN A 101 -5.40 -10.38 -16.87
CA GLN A 101 -4.86 -10.34 -15.52
C GLN A 101 -3.42 -9.83 -15.56
N GLU A 102 -2.62 -10.30 -16.52
CA GLU A 102 -1.26 -9.82 -16.75
C GLU A 102 -1.24 -8.33 -17.09
N ALA A 103 -2.07 -7.89 -18.03
CA ALA A 103 -2.18 -6.48 -18.39
C ALA A 103 -2.62 -5.61 -17.19
N SER A 104 -3.49 -6.13 -16.33
CA SER A 104 -3.90 -5.43 -15.10
C SER A 104 -2.75 -5.32 -14.10
N LEU A 105 -1.97 -6.39 -13.94
CA LEU A 105 -0.82 -6.43 -13.05
C LEU A 105 0.33 -5.57 -13.55
N GLU A 106 0.61 -5.54 -14.85
CA GLU A 106 1.64 -4.69 -15.45
C GLU A 106 1.35 -3.20 -15.23
N ARG A 107 0.08 -2.81 -15.25
CA ARG A 107 -0.31 -1.42 -14.93
C ARG A 107 -0.07 -1.08 -13.46
N PHE A 108 -0.30 -2.04 -12.57
CA PHE A 108 -0.10 -1.92 -11.13
C PHE A 108 1.39 -1.99 -10.73
N LEU A 109 2.16 -2.87 -11.38
CA LEU A 109 3.58 -3.15 -11.18
C LEU A 109 4.40 -2.51 -12.31
N ARG A 110 4.99 -1.35 -12.07
CA ARG A 110 5.84 -0.68 -13.06
C ARG A 110 7.30 -0.78 -12.67
N GLY A 111 8.08 -1.54 -13.44
CA GLY A 111 9.55 -1.56 -13.32
C GLY A 111 10.11 -2.08 -12.00
N GLY A 112 9.33 -2.79 -11.18
CA GLY A 112 9.73 -3.21 -9.83
C GLY A 112 9.25 -2.29 -8.71
N ALA A 113 8.40 -1.32 -9.04
CA ALA A 113 7.61 -0.57 -8.07
C ALA A 113 6.11 -0.89 -8.23
N ALA A 114 5.34 -0.72 -7.16
CA ALA A 114 3.90 -0.89 -7.14
C ALA A 114 3.21 0.45 -6.88
N ARG A 115 2.04 0.68 -7.49
CA ARG A 115 1.24 1.90 -7.27
C ARG A 115 -0.04 1.58 -6.54
N ASN A 116 -0.54 2.53 -5.75
CA ASN A 116 -1.88 2.38 -5.19
C ASN A 116 -2.92 2.35 -6.33
N GLY A 117 -3.86 1.41 -6.28
CA GLY A 117 -4.83 1.28 -7.37
C GLY A 117 -5.98 0.34 -7.07
N VAL A 118 -6.93 0.32 -8.00
CA VAL A 118 -8.07 -0.59 -8.00
C VAL A 118 -8.10 -1.34 -9.33
N VAL A 119 -8.19 -2.66 -9.26
CA VAL A 119 -8.37 -3.54 -10.41
C VAL A 119 -9.81 -4.02 -10.43
N VAL A 120 -10.48 -3.73 -11.54
CA VAL A 120 -11.88 -4.05 -11.76
C VAL A 120 -11.96 -5.26 -12.68
N LEU A 121 -12.48 -6.38 -12.17
CA LEU A 121 -12.62 -7.62 -12.92
C LEU A 121 -13.98 -8.25 -12.64
N PRO A 122 -14.75 -8.66 -13.67
CA PRO A 122 -16.08 -9.22 -13.47
C PRO A 122 -16.04 -10.49 -12.60
N CYS A 123 -17.17 -10.81 -11.97
CA CYS A 123 -17.30 -12.02 -11.17
C CYS A 123 -16.88 -13.26 -12.00
N GLY A 124 -16.06 -14.14 -11.41
CA GLY A 124 -15.53 -15.32 -12.10
C GLY A 124 -14.29 -15.08 -12.99
N ALA A 125 -13.88 -13.83 -13.25
CA ALA A 125 -12.67 -13.53 -14.02
C ALA A 125 -11.36 -13.83 -13.27
N GLY A 126 -11.43 -14.16 -11.97
CA GLY A 126 -10.27 -14.53 -11.17
C GLY A 126 -9.65 -13.36 -10.39
N LYS A 127 -10.47 -12.47 -9.83
CA LYS A 127 -10.06 -11.38 -8.92
C LYS A 127 -9.04 -11.85 -7.88
N THR A 128 -9.35 -12.94 -7.18
CA THR A 128 -8.51 -13.48 -6.13
C THR A 128 -7.16 -13.97 -6.66
N LEU A 129 -7.14 -14.64 -7.82
CA LEU A 129 -5.88 -15.05 -8.45
C LEU A 129 -5.02 -13.84 -8.85
N THR A 130 -5.64 -12.78 -9.38
CA THR A 130 -4.94 -11.53 -9.68
C THR A 130 -4.31 -10.91 -8.42
N GLY A 131 -5.03 -10.91 -7.29
CA GLY A 131 -4.49 -10.44 -6.02
C GLY A 131 -3.34 -11.30 -5.49
N VAL A 132 -3.45 -12.63 -5.57
CA VAL A 132 -2.37 -13.56 -5.20
C VAL A 132 -1.13 -13.34 -6.08
N ALA A 133 -1.32 -13.10 -7.37
CA ALA A 133 -0.24 -12.79 -8.31
C ALA A 133 0.43 -11.44 -8.00
N ALA A 134 -0.34 -10.39 -7.70
CA ALA A 134 0.19 -9.11 -7.25
C ALA A 134 1.04 -9.28 -5.98
N ALA A 135 0.52 -10.01 -4.98
CA ALA A 135 1.20 -10.30 -3.74
C ALA A 135 2.52 -11.06 -3.95
N ALA A 136 2.50 -12.09 -4.80
CA ALA A 136 3.68 -12.86 -5.14
C ALA A 136 4.73 -12.04 -5.91
N ALA A 137 4.30 -11.14 -6.79
CA ALA A 137 5.20 -10.28 -7.55
C ALA A 137 5.86 -9.20 -6.66
N VAL A 138 5.14 -8.68 -5.67
CA VAL A 138 5.69 -7.76 -4.67
C VAL A 138 6.63 -8.51 -3.71
N GLY A 139 6.28 -9.72 -3.28
CA GLY A 139 7.15 -10.59 -2.48
C GLY A 139 7.42 -10.10 -1.06
N ARG A 140 6.56 -9.22 -0.54
CA ARG A 140 6.64 -8.62 0.81
C ARG A 140 5.43 -9.07 1.65
N PRO A 141 5.40 -8.84 2.98
CA PRO A 141 4.27 -9.22 3.82
C PRO A 141 2.96 -8.61 3.33
N VAL A 142 1.90 -9.42 3.32
CA VAL A 142 0.60 -9.04 2.76
C VAL A 142 -0.50 -9.14 3.80
N ILE A 143 -1.30 -8.08 3.91
CA ILE A 143 -2.55 -8.10 4.66
C ILE A 143 -3.73 -8.07 3.69
N VAL A 144 -4.71 -8.94 3.91
CA VAL A 144 -5.90 -9.05 3.08
C VAL A 144 -7.14 -8.73 3.91
N MET A 145 -7.92 -7.77 3.43
CA MET A 145 -9.13 -7.29 4.07
C MET A 145 -10.36 -7.77 3.31
N CYS A 146 -11.14 -8.63 3.97
CA CYS A 146 -12.34 -9.23 3.43
C CYS A 146 -13.62 -8.68 4.09
N ILE A 147 -14.74 -8.80 3.40
CA ILE A 147 -16.06 -8.43 3.95
C ILE A 147 -16.61 -9.43 4.98
N ASN A 148 -16.31 -10.73 4.83
CA ASN A 148 -16.87 -11.79 5.67
C ASN A 148 -15.91 -12.98 5.86
N GLU A 149 -16.25 -13.88 6.79
CA GLU A 149 -15.45 -15.07 7.13
C GLU A 149 -15.34 -16.08 5.97
N LEU A 150 -16.34 -16.17 5.08
CA LEU A 150 -16.29 -17.06 3.92
C LEU A 150 -15.21 -16.59 2.93
N SER A 151 -15.15 -15.30 2.63
CA SER A 151 -14.11 -14.70 1.79
C SER A 151 -12.72 -14.95 2.38
N VAL A 152 -12.54 -14.81 3.70
CA VAL A 152 -11.26 -15.10 4.37
C VAL A 152 -10.79 -16.53 4.09
N ARG A 153 -11.69 -17.51 4.19
CA ARG A 153 -11.38 -18.92 3.90
C ARG A 153 -11.01 -19.13 2.43
N GLN A 154 -11.77 -18.54 1.52
CA GLN A 154 -11.50 -18.61 0.08
C GLN A 154 -10.13 -18.03 -0.26
N TRP A 155 -9.80 -16.86 0.28
CA TRP A 155 -8.48 -16.24 0.11
C TRP A 155 -7.35 -17.14 0.60
N ARG A 156 -7.49 -17.73 1.80
CA ARG A 156 -6.52 -18.68 2.33
C ARG A 156 -6.29 -19.84 1.36
N GLU A 157 -7.37 -20.42 0.84
CA GLU A 157 -7.31 -21.52 -0.13
C GLU A 157 -6.66 -21.09 -1.46
N GLN A 158 -6.93 -19.88 -1.96
CA GLN A 158 -6.30 -19.37 -3.18
C GLN A 158 -4.80 -19.15 -3.01
N PHE A 159 -4.34 -18.60 -1.88
CA PHE A 159 -2.91 -18.51 -1.59
C PHE A 159 -2.26 -19.89 -1.54
N MET A 160 -2.88 -20.86 -0.84
CA MET A 160 -2.38 -22.23 -0.79
C MET A 160 -2.33 -22.90 -2.17
N LYS A 161 -3.31 -22.61 -3.03
CA LYS A 161 -3.43 -23.22 -4.36
C LYS A 161 -2.41 -22.67 -5.35
N TRP A 162 -2.23 -21.35 -5.38
CA TRP A 162 -1.51 -20.68 -6.46
C TRP A 162 -0.12 -20.19 -6.07
N ALA A 163 0.14 -19.94 -4.79
CA ALA A 163 1.46 -19.55 -4.31
C ALA A 163 2.24 -20.75 -3.74
N THR A 164 3.55 -20.59 -3.64
CA THR A 164 4.48 -21.56 -3.04
C THR A 164 4.58 -21.45 -1.51
N LEU A 165 3.70 -20.67 -0.88
CA LEU A 165 3.67 -20.46 0.56
C LEU A 165 3.22 -21.72 1.32
N SER A 166 3.81 -21.94 2.48
CA SER A 166 3.37 -22.98 3.41
C SER A 166 2.18 -22.53 4.26
N ARG A 167 1.44 -23.48 4.84
CA ARG A 167 0.30 -23.19 5.73
C ARG A 167 0.66 -22.30 6.93
N LYS A 168 1.91 -22.35 7.41
CA LYS A 168 2.40 -21.53 8.54
C LYS A 168 2.61 -20.08 8.15
N GLN A 169 2.80 -19.80 6.86
CA GLN A 169 3.01 -18.45 6.33
C GLN A 169 1.70 -17.74 6.01
N VAL A 170 0.55 -18.44 6.03
CA VAL A 170 -0.76 -17.87 5.74
C VAL A 170 -1.68 -18.08 6.94
N SER A 171 -1.88 -16.98 7.65
CA SER A 171 -2.68 -16.91 8.88
C SER A 171 -4.04 -16.25 8.64
N VAL A 172 -5.05 -16.65 9.39
CA VAL A 172 -6.39 -16.06 9.35
C VAL A 172 -6.84 -15.49 10.69
N PHE A 173 -7.54 -14.36 10.64
CA PHE A 173 -8.12 -13.70 11.80
C PHE A 173 -9.60 -13.43 11.61
N THR A 174 -10.42 -14.25 12.27
CA THR A 174 -11.88 -14.19 12.28
C THR A 174 -12.39 -14.29 13.72
N GLY A 175 -13.71 -14.17 13.91
CA GLY A 175 -14.31 -14.36 15.24
C GLY A 175 -14.03 -15.74 15.82
N LYS A 176 -13.93 -16.77 14.97
CA LYS A 176 -13.71 -18.17 15.36
C LYS A 176 -12.24 -18.56 15.40
N ASN A 177 -11.42 -18.00 14.52
CA ASN A 177 -10.02 -18.37 14.40
C ASN A 177 -9.12 -17.15 14.58
N LYS A 178 -8.30 -17.14 15.63
CA LYS A 178 -7.47 -16.00 16.02
C LYS A 178 -5.99 -16.35 15.91
N GLU A 179 -5.55 -16.68 14.70
CA GLU A 179 -4.16 -17.02 14.43
C GLU A 179 -3.27 -15.77 14.53
N TRP A 180 -2.02 -15.94 14.99
CA TRP A 180 -1.05 -14.85 15.05
C TRP A 180 -0.65 -14.37 13.64
N PRO A 181 -0.36 -13.08 13.41
CA PRO A 181 0.01 -12.58 12.09
C PRO A 181 1.26 -13.25 11.49
N ALA A 182 1.07 -13.94 10.36
CA ALA A 182 2.12 -14.54 9.54
C ALA A 182 2.47 -13.66 8.32
N ASP A 183 3.19 -14.19 7.32
CA ASP A 183 3.61 -13.44 6.12
C ASP A 183 2.44 -12.95 5.28
N VAL A 184 1.40 -13.77 5.17
CA VAL A 184 0.10 -13.38 4.64
C VAL A 184 -0.91 -13.46 5.78
N PHE A 185 -1.54 -12.34 6.11
CA PHE A 185 -2.54 -12.23 7.15
C PHE A 185 -3.88 -11.82 6.56
N ILE A 186 -4.90 -12.66 6.74
CA ILE A 186 -6.21 -12.48 6.10
C ILE A 186 -7.24 -12.27 7.20
N SER A 187 -7.93 -11.14 7.16
CA SER A 187 -8.90 -10.74 8.19
C SER A 187 -10.14 -10.12 7.56
N THR A 188 -11.19 -9.96 8.34
CA THR A 188 -12.32 -9.11 7.96
C THR A 188 -12.15 -7.67 8.44
N TYR A 189 -12.83 -6.72 7.77
CA TYR A 189 -12.90 -5.33 8.22
C TYR A 189 -13.38 -5.23 9.67
N ASN A 190 -14.48 -5.90 10.01
CA ASN A 190 -15.05 -5.88 11.37
C ASN A 190 -14.06 -6.35 12.43
N MET A 191 -13.23 -7.36 12.14
CA MET A 191 -12.25 -7.83 13.11
C MET A 191 -11.18 -6.78 13.43
N MET A 192 -10.84 -5.95 12.44
CA MET A 192 -9.86 -4.86 12.57
C MET A 192 -10.44 -3.60 13.22
N THR A 193 -11.74 -3.33 13.07
CA THR A 193 -12.38 -2.10 13.56
C THR A 193 -13.13 -2.25 14.86
N THR A 194 -13.64 -3.45 15.19
CA THR A 194 -14.45 -3.66 16.39
C THR A 194 -13.60 -3.54 17.65
N GLU A 195 -13.98 -2.63 18.54
CA GLU A 195 -13.33 -2.43 19.84
C GLU A 195 -13.67 -3.55 20.84
N ALA A 196 -12.83 -3.70 21.86
CA ALA A 196 -13.09 -4.64 22.95
C ALA A 196 -14.16 -4.06 23.88
N VAL A 197 -15.19 -4.85 24.18
CA VAL A 197 -16.26 -4.48 25.11
C VAL A 197 -15.95 -5.03 26.49
N ARG A 198 -16.01 -4.20 27.53
CA ARG A 198 -15.81 -4.68 28.91
C ARG A 198 -16.95 -5.59 29.35
N LEU A 199 -16.60 -6.63 30.10
CA LEU A 199 -17.55 -7.49 30.80
C LEU A 199 -18.21 -6.71 31.95
N PRO A 200 -19.35 -7.18 32.51
CA PRO A 200 -20.06 -6.50 33.60
C PRO A 200 -19.20 -6.26 34.86
N ASP A 201 -18.16 -7.06 35.05
CA ASP A 201 -17.19 -6.95 36.14
C ASP A 201 -16.06 -5.92 35.85
N GLY A 202 -16.14 -5.22 34.71
CA GLY A 202 -15.16 -4.22 34.27
C GLY A 202 -13.91 -4.78 33.60
N THR A 203 -13.78 -6.11 33.49
CA THR A 203 -12.63 -6.79 32.88
C THR A 203 -12.84 -7.07 31.39
N TYR A 204 -11.80 -7.56 30.70
CA TYR A 204 -11.90 -8.06 29.33
C TYR A 204 -11.82 -9.58 29.33
N SER A 205 -12.60 -10.22 28.45
CA SER A 205 -12.44 -11.66 28.19
C SER A 205 -11.03 -11.96 27.68
N GLU A 206 -10.47 -13.12 28.02
CA GLU A 206 -9.19 -13.60 27.48
C GLU A 206 -9.16 -13.53 25.94
N SER A 207 -10.27 -13.86 25.30
CA SER A 207 -10.47 -13.81 23.85
C SER A 207 -10.33 -12.38 23.29
N GLN A 208 -10.70 -11.36 24.06
CA GLN A 208 -10.57 -9.95 23.71
C GLN A 208 -9.15 -9.45 23.96
N ALA A 209 -8.53 -9.83 25.07
CA ALA A 209 -7.12 -9.55 25.35
C ALA A 209 -6.21 -10.14 24.25
N TRP A 210 -6.49 -11.37 23.81
CA TRP A 210 -5.78 -12.00 22.70
C TRP A 210 -5.96 -11.23 21.37
N LYS A 211 -7.19 -10.81 21.07
CA LYS A 211 -7.47 -9.93 19.92
C LYS A 211 -6.66 -8.64 19.98
N ALA A 212 -6.59 -7.98 21.14
CA ALA A 212 -5.83 -6.74 21.31
C ALA A 212 -4.32 -6.95 21.02
N ARG A 213 -3.75 -8.08 21.45
CA ARG A 213 -2.36 -8.45 21.15
C ARG A 213 -2.11 -8.66 19.66
N ILE A 214 -3.02 -9.34 18.96
CA ILE A 214 -2.95 -9.52 17.51
C ILE A 214 -3.00 -8.17 16.80
N LEU A 215 -3.94 -7.29 17.16
CA LEU A 215 -4.08 -5.98 16.54
C LEU A 215 -2.86 -5.10 16.77
N ALA A 216 -2.30 -5.11 17.97
CA ALA A 216 -1.05 -4.41 18.28
C ALA A 216 0.12 -4.90 17.40
N GLU A 217 0.22 -6.22 17.15
CA GLU A 217 1.23 -6.74 16.23
C GLU A 217 0.99 -6.32 14.78
N VAL A 218 -0.26 -6.30 14.32
CA VAL A 218 -0.61 -5.85 12.96
C VAL A 218 -0.25 -4.38 12.75
N GLU A 219 -0.49 -3.51 13.73
CA GLU A 219 -0.11 -2.09 13.71
C GLU A 219 1.42 -1.90 13.75
N ARG A 220 2.09 -2.71 14.57
CA ARG A 220 3.54 -2.65 14.76
C ARG A 220 4.31 -3.20 13.56
N ARG A 221 3.76 -4.10 12.75
CA ARG A 221 4.45 -4.65 11.56
C ARG A 221 4.20 -3.78 10.32
N PRO A 222 5.23 -3.40 9.54
CA PRO A 222 5.02 -2.82 8.22
C PRO A 222 4.58 -3.90 7.22
N TRP A 223 3.54 -3.60 6.45
CA TRP A 223 3.02 -4.45 5.38
C TRP A 223 3.45 -3.90 4.02
N GLY A 224 3.96 -4.75 3.14
CA GLY A 224 4.33 -4.33 1.79
C GLY A 224 3.10 -4.06 0.92
N LEU A 225 2.09 -4.92 1.03
CA LEU A 225 0.87 -4.83 0.25
C LEU A 225 -0.37 -5.06 1.12
N MET A 226 -1.35 -4.17 0.98
CA MET A 226 -2.71 -4.36 1.47
C MET A 226 -3.62 -4.72 0.29
N LEU A 227 -4.25 -5.89 0.35
CA LEU A 227 -5.28 -6.29 -0.61
C LEU A 227 -6.66 -6.03 0.00
N LEU A 228 -7.52 -5.35 -0.76
CA LEU A 228 -8.88 -5.03 -0.35
C LEU A 228 -9.85 -5.78 -1.24
N ASP A 229 -10.60 -6.72 -0.66
CA ASP A 229 -11.60 -7.49 -1.39
C ASP A 229 -12.98 -6.82 -1.28
N GLU A 230 -13.68 -6.76 -2.42
CA GLU A 230 -14.99 -6.10 -2.59
C GLU A 230 -15.04 -4.71 -1.93
N VAL A 231 -14.16 -3.82 -2.39
CA VAL A 231 -13.99 -2.45 -1.85
C VAL A 231 -15.31 -1.67 -1.77
N HIS A 232 -16.26 -1.96 -2.66
CA HIS A 232 -17.59 -1.32 -2.68
C HIS A 232 -18.52 -1.79 -1.54
N GLY A 233 -18.27 -2.97 -0.95
CA GLY A 233 -19.13 -3.56 0.08
C GLY A 233 -18.78 -3.13 1.51
N ALA A 234 -17.58 -2.58 1.74
CA ALA A 234 -17.16 -2.13 3.06
C ALA A 234 -17.70 -0.72 3.36
N PRO A 235 -18.27 -0.46 4.55
CA PRO A 235 -18.62 0.90 4.96
C PRO A 235 -17.39 1.82 4.88
N ALA A 236 -17.55 3.01 4.31
CA ALA A 236 -16.45 3.96 4.14
C ALA A 236 -15.71 4.26 5.46
N ALA A 237 -16.42 4.30 6.59
CA ALA A 237 -15.81 4.52 7.90
C ALA A 237 -14.90 3.36 8.36
N ASP A 238 -15.33 2.11 8.16
CA ASP A 238 -14.51 0.95 8.54
C ASP A 238 -13.29 0.81 7.64
N PHE A 239 -13.46 1.14 6.36
CA PHE A 239 -12.36 1.22 5.42
C PHE A 239 -11.28 2.22 5.88
N GLN A 240 -11.68 3.47 6.16
CA GLN A 240 -10.76 4.51 6.62
C GLN A 240 -10.06 4.11 7.93
N ARG A 241 -10.80 3.56 8.90
CA ARG A 241 -10.20 3.08 10.17
C ARG A 241 -9.11 2.04 9.96
N VAL A 242 -9.28 1.12 9.00
CA VAL A 242 -8.25 0.12 8.70
C VAL A 242 -7.02 0.77 8.08
N LEU A 243 -7.22 1.70 7.13
CA LEU A 243 -6.12 2.43 6.51
C LEU A 243 -5.33 3.28 7.51
N ASP A 244 -6.01 3.90 8.47
CA ASP A 244 -5.37 4.73 9.50
C ASP A 244 -4.61 3.89 10.55
N ARG A 245 -5.06 2.66 10.79
CA ARG A 245 -4.50 1.76 11.81
C ARG A 245 -3.31 0.95 11.30
N VAL A 246 -3.40 0.43 10.08
CA VAL A 246 -2.41 -0.51 9.54
C VAL A 246 -1.34 0.25 8.77
N ARG A 247 -0.07 -0.04 9.05
CA ARG A 247 1.04 0.53 8.30
C ARG A 247 1.30 -0.30 7.04
N TYR A 248 1.02 0.27 5.87
CA TYR A 248 1.24 -0.37 4.58
C TYR A 248 1.96 0.56 3.60
N HIS A 249 2.68 -0.02 2.63
CA HIS A 249 3.35 0.75 1.59
C HIS A 249 2.52 0.89 0.32
N CYS A 250 1.80 -0.16 -0.07
CA CYS A 250 0.96 -0.17 -1.26
C CYS A 250 -0.40 -0.79 -0.97
N VAL A 251 -1.45 -0.29 -1.61
CA VAL A 251 -2.81 -0.84 -1.53
C VAL A 251 -3.34 -1.19 -2.92
N LEU A 252 -3.95 -2.37 -3.02
CA LEU A 252 -4.64 -2.83 -4.23
C LEU A 252 -6.08 -3.22 -3.88
N GLY A 253 -7.03 -2.48 -4.45
CA GLY A 253 -8.44 -2.81 -4.42
C GLY A 253 -8.83 -3.81 -5.51
N LEU A 254 -9.64 -4.80 -5.16
CA LEU A 254 -10.20 -5.78 -6.09
C LEU A 254 -11.72 -5.68 -6.03
N THR A 255 -12.34 -5.38 -7.16
CA THR A 255 -13.81 -5.20 -7.24
C THR A 255 -14.35 -5.73 -8.56
N ALA A 256 -15.62 -6.17 -8.56
CA ALA A 256 -16.32 -6.48 -9.80
C ALA A 256 -17.05 -5.28 -10.42
N THR A 257 -17.18 -4.19 -9.68
CA THR A 257 -17.97 -3.02 -10.04
C THR A 257 -17.23 -1.73 -9.70
N LEU A 258 -17.36 -0.72 -10.57
CA LEU A 258 -17.13 0.69 -10.26
C LEU A 258 -18.52 1.30 -10.06
N LEU A 259 -18.79 1.83 -8.87
CA LEU A 259 -19.99 2.62 -8.60
C LEU A 259 -19.60 4.10 -8.54
#